data_AF-G2FFL8-F1
#
_entry.id   AF-G2FFL8-F1
#
_cell.length_a   1.000
_cell.length_b   1.000
_cell.length_c   1.000
_cell.angle_alpha   90.00
_cell.angle_beta   90.00
_cell.angle_gamma   90.00
#
_symmetry.space_group_name_H-M   'P 1'
#
loop_
_entity.id
_entity.type
_entity.pdbx_description
1 polymer ?
#
loop_
_entity_poly.entity_id
_entity_poly.type
_entity_poly.pdbx_seq_one_letter_code
_entity_poly.pdbx_strand_id
1 'polypeptide(L)' 'MLGKSFPDAHKTKIYREHVAKRHKLLLEICPALGYEVGIHNFKNYVLRGSDKYFERIRKGLQRIP' A
#
# COMPACT_ATOMS: atom_id res chain seq x y z
N MET A 1 -0.84 3.75 45.23
CA MET A 1 -0.12 3.00 44.17
C MET A 1 -1.04 2.88 42.96
N LEU A 2 -0.74 3.55 41.84
CA LEU A 2 -1.55 3.41 40.62
C LEU A 2 -1.41 1.99 40.08
N GLY A 3 -2.49 1.21 40.15
CA GLY A 3 -2.57 -0.10 39.53
C GLY A 3 -2.51 0.04 38.01
N LYS A 4 -1.35 -0.24 37.43
CA LYS A 4 -1.24 -0.42 35.98
C LYS A 4 -2.01 -1.70 35.64
N SER A 5 -3.20 -1.58 35.06
CA SER A 5 -3.89 -2.74 34.49
C SER A 5 -3.00 -3.30 33.39
N PHE A 6 -2.57 -4.55 33.51
CA PHE A 6 -1.83 -5.22 32.44
C PHE A 6 -2.73 -5.27 31.19
N PRO A 7 -2.22 -4.90 30.01
CA PRO A 7 -3.01 -4.95 28.80
C PRO A 7 -3.42 -6.40 28.53
N ASP A 8 -4.71 -6.60 28.28
CA ASP A 8 -5.27 -7.90 27.90
C ASP A 8 -4.44 -8.49 26.74
N ALA A 9 -3.82 -9.64 27.01
CA ALA A 9 -2.91 -10.31 26.09
C ALA A 9 -3.62 -10.67 24.77
N HIS A 10 -4.92 -10.99 24.84
CA HIS A 10 -5.73 -11.31 23.67
C HIS A 10 -5.96 -10.08 22.79
N LYS A 11 -6.37 -8.94 23.38
CA LYS A 11 -6.50 -7.66 22.65
C LYS A 11 -5.17 -7.22 22.03
N THR A 12 -4.08 -7.42 22.77
CA THR A 12 -2.73 -7.10 22.29
C THR A 12 -2.33 -7.95 21.08
N LYS A 13 -2.69 -9.24 21.07
CA LYS A 13 -2.43 -10.13 19.93
C LYS A 13 -3.21 -9.71 18.69
N ILE A 14 -4.52 -9.50 18.82
CA ILE A 14 -5.40 -9.06 17.72
C ILE A 14 -4.90 -7.75 17.12
N TYR A 15 -4.53 -6.79 17.97
CA TYR A 15 -3.99 -5.51 17.50
C TYR A 15 -2.74 -5.71 16.63
N ARG A 16 -1.79 -6.55 17.08
CA ARG A 16 -0.56 -6.84 16.29
C ARG A 16 -0.87 -7.48 14.95
N GLU A 17 -1.81 -8.43 14.91
CA GLU A 17 -2.24 -9.07 13.65
C GLU A 17 -2.85 -8.04 12.69
N HIS A 18 -3.69 -7.12 13.19
CA HIS A 18 -4.29 -6.06 12.38
C HIS A 18 -3.25 -5.06 11.86
N VAL A 19 -2.28 -4.68 12.70
CA VAL A 19 -1.18 -3.80 12.29
C VAL A 19 -0.32 -4.45 11.21
N ALA A 20 0.03 -5.74 11.37
CA ALA A 20 0.79 -6.48 10.37
C ALA A 20 0.03 -6.59 9.04
N LYS A 21 -1.28 -6.89 9.09
CA LYS A 21 -2.14 -6.93 7.91
C LYS A 21 -2.21 -5.58 7.20
N ARG A 22 -2.41 -4.49 7.96
CA ARG A 22 -2.43 -3.13 7.41
C ARG A 22 -1.09 -2.77 6.76
N HIS A 23 0.02 -3.11 7.41
CA HIS A 23 1.35 -2.83 6.88
C HIS A 23 1.58 -3.56 5.56
N LYS A 24 1.21 -4.84 5.47
CA LYS A 24 1.28 -5.62 4.23
C LYS A 24 0.47 -4.96 3.10
N LEU A 25 -0.79 -4.59 3.37
CA LEU A 25 -1.64 -3.91 2.38
C LEU A 25 -1.04 -2.58 1.91
N LEU A 26 -0.45 -1.80 2.82
CA LEU A 26 0.21 -0.54 2.45
C LEU A 26 1.45 -0.77 1.57
N LEU A 27 2.24 -1.80 1.85
CA LEU A 27 3.39 -2.18 1.00
C LEU A 27 2.97 -2.65 -0.39
N GLU A 28 1.76 -3.18 -0.56
CA GLU A 28 1.22 -3.59 -1.86
C GLU A 28 0.62 -2.40 -2.63
N ILE A 29 -0.16 -1.55 -1.95
CA ILE A 29 -0.90 -0.44 -2.58
C ILE A 29 0.03 0.74 -2.93
N CYS A 30 0.93 1.13 -2.02
CA CYS A 30 1.74 2.34 -2.19
C CYS A 30 2.64 2.30 -3.44
N PRO A 31 3.35 1.21 -3.76
CA PRO A 31 4.15 1.14 -4.99
C PRO A 31 3.27 1.12 -6.25
N ALA A 32 2.12 0.48 -6.19
CA ALA A 32 1.23 0.35 -7.34
C ALA A 32 0.56 1.68 -7.72
N LEU A 33 0.30 2.55 -6.74
CA LEU A 33 -0.21 3.91 -6.99
C LEU A 33 0.91 4.95 -7.15
N GLY A 34 2.06 4.71 -6.51
CA GLY A 34 3.15 5.66 -6.38
C GLY A 34 4.21 5.59 -7.50
N TYR A 35 5.46 5.66 -7.08
CA TYR A 35 6.63 5.68 -7.97
C TYR A 35 6.79 4.33 -8.69
N GLU A 36 7.27 4.34 -9.93
CA GLU A 36 7.38 3.19 -10.86
C GLU A 36 6.09 2.66 -11.51
N VAL A 37 4.90 2.90 -10.94
CA VAL A 37 3.63 2.41 -11.52
C VAL A 37 2.65 3.55 -11.83
N GLY A 38 1.82 3.99 -10.88
CA GLY A 38 0.69 4.90 -11.14
C GLY A 38 1.12 6.32 -11.51
N ILE A 39 1.40 7.15 -10.50
CA ILE A 39 1.67 8.59 -10.68
C ILE A 39 2.85 8.84 -11.63
N HIS A 40 3.90 8.02 -11.55
CA HIS A 40 5.07 8.20 -12.41
C HIS A 40 4.70 7.99 -13.89
N ASN A 41 4.10 6.84 -14.25
CA ASN A 41 3.76 6.60 -15.65
C ASN A 41 2.62 7.52 -16.12
N PHE A 42 1.68 7.91 -15.25
CA PHE A 42 0.65 8.88 -15.61
C PHE A 42 1.28 10.22 -16.02
N LYS A 43 2.17 10.78 -15.18
CA LYS A 43 2.92 11.99 -15.52
C LYS A 43 3.66 11.82 -16.85
N ASN A 44 4.34 10.70 -17.04
CA ASN A 44 5.09 10.44 -18.25
C ASN A 44 4.19 10.29 -19.50
N TYR A 45 2.99 9.74 -19.35
CA TYR A 45 1.99 9.67 -20.40
C TYR A 45 1.56 11.07 -20.81
N VAL A 46 1.14 11.92 -19.85
CA VAL A 46 0.72 13.30 -20.13
C VAL A 46 1.85 14.12 -20.76
N LEU A 47 3.08 14.00 -20.26
CA LEU A 47 4.21 14.81 -20.72
C LEU A 47 4.81 14.34 -22.06
N ARG A 48 4.60 13.09 -22.46
CA ARG A 48 5.28 12.51 -23.65
C ARG A 48 4.34 11.89 -24.68
N GLY A 49 3.05 11.77 -24.38
CA GLY A 49 2.02 11.28 -25.31
C GLY A 49 2.24 9.85 -25.81
N SER A 50 2.91 8.98 -25.05
CA SER A 50 3.28 7.63 -25.50
C SER A 50 2.53 6.54 -24.74
N ASP A 51 1.84 5.69 -25.48
CA ASP A 51 0.99 4.60 -24.95
C ASP A 51 1.74 3.59 -24.09
N LYS A 52 3.07 3.47 -24.23
CA LYS A 52 3.86 2.60 -23.36
C LYS A 52 3.70 2.93 -21.88
N TYR A 53 3.43 4.19 -21.54
CA TYR A 53 3.19 4.61 -20.16
C TYR A 53 1.80 4.23 -19.68
N PHE A 54 0.78 4.35 -20.53
CA PHE A 54 -0.57 3.86 -20.24
C PHE A 54 -0.56 2.34 -19.99
N GLU A 55 0.12 1.59 -20.86
CA GLU A 55 0.23 0.13 -20.72
C GLU A 55 0.94 -0.31 -19.44
N ARG A 56 1.92 0.46 -18.96
CA ARG A 56 2.58 0.23 -17.68
C ARG A 56 1.63 0.44 -16.49
N ILE A 57 0.82 1.49 -16.51
CA ILE A 57 -0.22 1.73 -15.49
C ILE A 57 -1.22 0.57 -15.49
N ARG A 58 -1.75 0.24 -16.67
CA ARG A 58 -2.76 -0.81 -16.85
C ARG A 58 -2.28 -2.16 -16.29
N LYS A 59 -1.05 -2.58 -16.62
CA LYS A 59 -0.45 -3.83 -16.11
C LYS A 59 -0.15 -3.76 -14.61
N GLY A 60 0.28 -2.61 -14.12
CA GLY A 60 0.62 -2.44 -12.71
C GLY A 60 -0.59 -2.46 -11.79
N LEU A 61 -1.71 -1.84 -12.19
CA LEU A 61 -2.95 -1.86 -11.40
C LEU A 61 -3.58 -3.26 -11.31
N GLN A 62 -3.39 -4.11 -12.32
CA GLN A 62 -3.84 -5.52 -12.29
C GLN A 62 -3.11 -6.39 -11.26
N ARG A 63 -2.00 -5.91 -10.68
CA ARG A 63 -1.22 -6.63 -9.67
C ARG A 63 -1.62 -6.29 -8.24
N ILE A 64 -2.52 -5.33 -8.06
CA ILE A 64 -3.07 -5.01 -6.74
C ILE A 64 -4.19 -6.03 -6.47
N PRO A 65 -4.11 -6.78 -5.36
CA PRO A 65 -5.14 -7.74 -4.97
C PRO A 65 -6.48 -7.09 -4.63
#